data_AF-A0A842UI01-F1
#
_entry.id   AF-A0A842UI01-F1
#
_cell.length_a   1.000
_cell.length_b   1.000
_cell.length_c   1.000
_cell.angle_alpha   90.00
_cell.angle_beta   90.00
_cell.angle_gamma   90.00
#
_symmetry.space_group_name_H-M   'P 1'
#
loop_
_entity.id
_entity.type
_entity.pdbx_description
1 polymer ?
#
loop_
_entity_poly.entity_id
_entity_poly.type
_entity_poly.pdbx_seq_one_letter_code
_entity_poly.pdbx_strand_id
1 'polypeptide(L)' 'GFASIRWVNVGFDKSIIGSVHSHPSGNAGPSRQDLLYFKKTGKIHLIAAHPYKGLGDVACFDGDGNPLDLEVVD' A
#
# COMPACT_ATOMS: atom_id res chain seq x y z
N GLY A 1 11.12 7.53 -6.97
CA GLY A 1 9.83 8.19 -7.22
C GLY A 1 8.71 7.34 -6.70
N PHE A 2 7.82 7.91 -5.90
CA PHE A 2 6.59 7.25 -5.43
C PHE A 2 5.59 7.17 -6.58
N ALA A 3 4.94 6.02 -6.78
CA ALA A 3 3.68 5.97 -7.53
C ALA A 3 2.57 6.44 -6.58
N SER A 4 1.88 7.54 -6.88
CA SER A 4 0.73 8.00 -6.11
C SER A 4 -0.56 7.81 -6.91
N ILE A 5 -1.60 7.30 -6.25
CA ILE A 5 -2.96 7.34 -6.78
C ILE A 5 -3.49 8.76 -6.62
N ARG A 6 -3.83 9.41 -7.73
CA ARG A 6 -4.56 10.68 -7.72
C ARG A 6 -6.05 10.39 -7.60
N TRP A 7 -6.62 10.69 -6.44
CA TRP A 7 -8.05 10.54 -6.12
C TRP A 7 -9.01 11.20 -7.11
N VAL A 8 -8.57 12.28 -7.79
CA VAL A 8 -9.38 12.97 -8.81
C VAL A 8 -9.73 12.05 -9.99
N ASN A 9 -8.94 10.99 -10.22
CA ASN A 9 -9.13 10.06 -11.34
C ASN A 9 -9.92 8.80 -10.95
N VAL A 10 -10.12 8.53 -9.66
CA VAL A 10 -10.75 7.29 -9.18
C VAL A 10 -12.17 7.53 -8.66
N GLY A 11 -12.54 8.78 -8.31
CA GLY A 11 -13.83 9.05 -7.68
C GLY A 11 -13.93 8.37 -6.31
N PHE A 12 -14.74 8.93 -5.41
CA PHE A 12 -14.93 8.31 -4.09
C PHE A 12 -15.89 7.12 -4.23
N ASP A 13 -15.37 5.98 -4.69
CA ASP A 13 -16.14 4.73 -4.78
C ASP A 13 -16.01 3.93 -3.48
N LYS A 14 -17.13 3.50 -2.90
CA LYS A 14 -17.19 2.66 -1.70
C LYS A 14 -16.67 1.23 -1.97
N SER A 15 -16.45 0.87 -3.23
CA SER A 15 -15.78 -0.37 -3.63
C SER A 15 -14.27 -0.34 -3.35
N ILE A 16 -13.69 0.81 -3.01
CA ILE A 16 -12.25 0.93 -2.74
C ILE A 16 -11.91 0.26 -1.42
N ILE A 17 -11.33 -0.93 -1.51
CA ILE A 17 -10.93 -1.76 -0.36
C ILE A 17 -9.61 -1.26 0.24
N GLY A 18 -8.80 -0.52 -0.53
CA GLY A 18 -7.41 -0.26 -0.17
C GLY A 18 -6.57 0.50 -1.19
N SER A 19 -5.25 0.45 -1.02
CA SER A 19 -4.29 1.01 -1.97
C SER A 19 -3.07 0.12 -2.20
N VAL A 20 -2.39 0.33 -3.31
CA VAL A 20 -1.05 -0.22 -3.56
C VAL A 20 -0.13 0.88 -4.09
N HIS A 21 1.11 0.92 -3.60
CA HIS A 21 2.15 1.82 -4.11
C HIS A 21 3.55 1.22 -3.96
N SER A 22 4.56 1.93 -4.47
CA SER A 22 5.94 1.44 -4.51
C SER A 22 6.95 2.32 -3.79
N HIS A 23 7.91 1.68 -3.11
CA HIS A 23 9.05 2.28 -2.42
C HIS A 23 10.37 1.93 -3.14
N PRO A 24 10.85 2.78 -4.05
CA PRO A 24 12.12 2.54 -4.75
C PRO A 24 13.36 2.69 -3.87
N SER A 25 13.20 3.18 -2.63
CA SER A 25 14.26 3.17 -1.61
C SER A 25 14.59 1.76 -1.10
N GLY A 26 13.69 0.79 -1.33
CA GLY A 26 13.82 -0.59 -0.87
C GLY A 26 13.34 -0.85 0.55
N ASN A 27 12.82 0.16 1.26
CA ASN A 27 12.16 -0.04 2.54
C ASN A 27 10.66 -0.28 2.32
N ALA A 28 10.14 -1.46 2.65
CA ALA A 28 8.72 -1.78 2.54
C ALA A 28 7.87 -1.23 3.71
N GLY A 29 8.49 -0.58 4.71
CA GLY A 29 7.77 0.03 5.83
C GLY A 29 7.05 1.33 5.44
N PRO A 30 5.87 1.60 6.02
CA PRO A 30 5.12 2.82 5.74
C PRO A 30 5.81 4.04 6.35
N SER A 31 5.85 5.12 5.57
CA SER A 31 6.22 6.44 6.08
C SER A 31 5.06 7.07 6.86
N ARG A 32 5.34 8.18 7.55
CA ARG A 32 4.29 8.98 8.20
C ARG A 32 3.21 9.46 7.21
N GLN A 33 3.58 9.75 5.95
CA GLN A 33 2.61 10.16 4.93
C GLN A 33 1.74 8.98 4.49
N ASP A 34 2.30 7.78 4.41
CA ASP A 34 1.55 6.57 4.09
C ASP A 34 0.50 6.28 5.17
N LEU A 35 0.86 6.37 6.46
CA LEU A 35 -0.08 6.18 7.57
C LEU A 35 -1.26 7.18 7.54
N LEU A 36 -0.99 8.45 7.20
CA LEU A 36 -2.04 9.46 7.06
C LEU A 36 -2.96 9.19 5.86
N TYR A 37 -2.41 8.55 4.84
CA TYR A 37 -3.14 8.14 3.65
C TYR A 37 -3.97 6.89 3.94
N PHE A 38 -3.43 5.87 4.62
CA PHE A 38 -4.12 4.62 4.96
C PHE A 38 -5.45 4.89 5.67
N LYS A 39 -5.42 5.76 6.69
CA LYS A 39 -6.61 6.20 7.45
C LYS A 39 -7.75 6.77 6.61
N LYS A 40 -7.50 7.17 5.35
CA LYS A 40 -8.49 7.80 4.46
C LYS A 40 -8.93 6.91 3.30
N THR A 41 -8.26 5.78 3.05
CA THR A 41 -8.22 5.19 1.70
C THR A 41 -8.52 3.71 1.63
N GLY A 42 -8.98 3.10 2.72
CA GLY A 42 -9.44 1.73 2.75
C GLY A 42 -9.03 0.99 4.01
N LYS A 43 -9.11 -0.33 3.96
CA LYS A 43 -8.75 -1.22 5.07
C LYS A 43 -7.41 -1.92 4.86
N ILE A 44 -6.96 -2.07 3.61
CA ILE A 44 -5.79 -2.87 3.24
C ILE A 44 -4.85 -2.03 2.37
N HIS A 45 -3.57 -2.00 2.69
CA HIS A 45 -2.59 -1.20 1.97
C HIS A 45 -1.33 -2.01 1.68
N LEU A 46 -0.91 -2.05 0.42
CA LEU A 46 0.26 -2.81 -0.04
C LEU A 46 1.39 -1.85 -0.41
N ILE A 47 2.59 -2.17 0.05
CA ILE A 47 3.83 -1.48 -0.33
C ILE A 47 4.76 -2.48 -1.00
N ALA A 48 5.04 -2.28 -2.29
CA ALA A 48 6.08 -3.02 -3.00
C ALA A 48 7.40 -2.24 -2.95
N ALA A 49 8.48 -2.84 -2.50
CA ALA A 49 9.77 -2.19 -2.34
C ALA A 49 10.80 -2.72 -3.34
N HIS A 50 11.75 -1.86 -3.74
CA HIS A 50 12.91 -2.32 -4.50
C HIS A 50 13.68 -3.39 -3.70
N PRO A 51 14.12 -4.51 -4.29
CA PRO A 51 14.31 -4.74 -5.73
C PRO A 51 13.14 -5.38 -6.49
N TYR A 52 11.95 -5.49 -5.91
CA TYR A 52 10.75 -6.05 -6.57
C TYR A 52 10.93 -7.47 -7.14
N LYS A 53 11.73 -8.30 -6.46
CA LYS A 53 12.10 -9.66 -6.88
C LYS A 53 11.10 -10.73 -6.48
N GLY A 54 10.22 -10.46 -5.52
CA GLY A 54 9.18 -11.42 -5.13
C GLY A 54 8.33 -10.95 -3.97
N LEU A 55 7.55 -11.86 -3.40
CA LEU A 55 6.63 -11.56 -2.29
C LEU A 55 7.34 -11.04 -1.04
N GLY A 56 8.60 -11.42 -0.81
CA GLY A 56 9.40 -10.86 0.28
C GLY A 56 9.67 -9.36 0.17
N ASP A 57 9.49 -8.79 -1.02
CA ASP A 57 9.62 -7.35 -1.27
C ASP A 57 8.27 -6.62 -1.21
N VAL A 58 7.19 -7.30 -0.82
CA VAL A 58 5.85 -6.73 -0.68
C VAL A 58 5.41 -6.86 0.78
N ALA A 59 5.02 -5.74 1.37
CA ALA A 59 4.43 -5.71 2.71
C ALA A 59 2.98 -5.25 2.65
N CYS A 60 2.13 -5.85 3.49
CA CYS A 60 0.72 -5.52 3.61
C CYS A 60 0.44 -4.91 4.98
N PHE A 61 -0.43 -3.91 5.02
CA PHE A 61 -0.79 -3.17 6.23
C PHE A 61 -2.28 -2.92 6.31
N ASP A 62 -2.80 -2.79 7.53
CA ASP A 62 -4.14 -2.28 7.77
C ASP A 62 -4.21 -0.74 7.70
N GLY A 63 -5.41 -0.19 7.91
CA GLY A 63 -5.65 1.27 7.92
C GLY A 63 -4.91 2.06 9.01
N ASP A 64 -4.40 1.39 10.05
CA ASP A 64 -3.59 1.97 11.11
C ASP A 64 -2.08 1.74 10.91
N GLY A 65 -1.70 0.99 9.89
CA GLY A 65 -0.32 0.66 9.56
C GLY A 65 0.22 -0.57 10.28
N ASN A 66 -0.64 -1.39 10.89
CA ASN A 66 -0.22 -2.66 11.46
C ASN A 66 0.03 -3.67 10.33
N PRO A 67 1.11 -4.47 10.40
CA PRO A 67 1.40 -5.46 9.37
C PRO A 67 0.32 -6.55 9.33
N LEU A 68 -0.03 -6.96 8.11
CA LEU A 68 -0.94 -8.06 7.82
C LEU A 68 -0.18 -9.15 7.05
N ASP A 69 -0.52 -10.41 7.33
CA ASP A 69 -0.01 -11.52 6.53
C ASP A 69 -0.62 -11.49 5.12
N LEU A 70 0.24 -11.69 4.12
CA LEU A 70 -0.14 -11.74 2.72
C LEU A 70 0.02 -13.17 2.20
N GLU A 71 -1.10 -13.77 1.81
CA GLU A 71 -1.14 -15.08 1.15
C GLU A 71 -1.49 -14.89 -0.33
N VAL A 72 -0.73 -15.54 -1.22
CA VAL A 72 -1.05 -15.58 -2.65
C VAL A 72 -1.77 -16.88 -2.96
N VAL A 73 -2.99 -16.74 -3.48
CA VAL A 73 -3.83 -17.85 -3.95
C VAL A 73 -3.84 -17.88 -5.48
N ASP A 74 -4.06 -19.07 -6.07
CA ASP A 74 -4.16 -19.30 -7.53
C ASP A 74 -5.58 -19.02 -8.05
#